data_AF-A0A954IIM8-F1
#
_entry.id   AF-A0A954IIM8-F1
#
_cell.length_a   1.000
_cell.length_b   1.000
_cell.length_c   1.000
_cell.angle_alpha   90.00
_cell.angle_beta   90.00
_cell.angle_gamma   90.00
#
_symmetry.space_group_name_H-M   'P 1'
#
loop_
_entity.id
_entity.type
_entity.pdbx_description
1 polymer ?
#
loop_
_entity_poly.entity_id
_entity_poly.type
_entity_poly.pdbx_seq_one_letter_code
_entity_poly.pdbx_strand_id
1 'polypeptide(L)'
;MPALPRCRILPEAGHQVSFQIDGREVLRWHEGRDYPRPYFYPVVGPSGQSLTRMGHPGAPNHDHHQSLWFAHNKVLGIDFWGNTSGAVIRQQEWLAYEDADNFC
;
A
#
# COMPACT_ATOMS: atom_id res chain seq x y z
N MET A 1 -7.39 32.02 -0.77
CA MET A 1 -6.97 30.73 -0.19
C MET A 1 -5.72 30.31 -0.93
N PRO A 2 -4.65 29.83 -0.26
CA PRO A 2 -3.48 29.31 -0.95
C PRO A 2 -3.87 28.12 -1.85
N ALA A 3 -3.17 27.96 -2.97
CA ALA A 3 -3.36 26.80 -3.83
C ALA A 3 -2.93 25.54 -3.07
N LEU A 4 -3.64 24.43 -3.30
CA LEU A 4 -3.27 23.13 -2.76
C LEU A 4 -1.99 22.64 -3.46
N PRO A 5 -1.06 21.98 -2.74
CA PRO A 5 0.13 21.43 -3.38
C PRO A 5 -0.26 20.34 -4.39
N ARG A 6 0.55 20.23 -5.43
CA ARG A 6 0.42 19.27 -6.53
C ARG A 6 0.53 17.84 -6.01
N CYS A 7 1.53 17.58 -5.18
CA CYS A 7 1.73 16.30 -4.52
C CYS A 7 1.13 16.36 -3.12
N ARG A 8 0.29 15.38 -2.76
CA ARG A 8 -0.43 15.33 -1.49
C ARG A 8 -0.36 13.96 -0.86
N ILE A 9 -0.27 13.91 0.47
CA ILE A 9 -0.35 12.69 1.27
C ILE A 9 -1.51 12.85 2.25
N LEU A 10 -2.62 12.17 1.97
CA LEU A 10 -3.88 12.33 2.69
C LEU A 10 -4.20 11.07 3.49
N PRO A 11 -4.24 11.13 4.84
CA PRO A 11 -4.75 10.04 5.65
C PRO A 11 -6.25 9.82 5.38
N GLU A 12 -6.64 8.57 5.24
CA GLU A 12 -8.00 8.13 4.98
C GLU A 12 -8.50 7.21 6.10
N ALA A 13 -9.81 7.03 6.19
CA ALA A 13 -10.40 6.09 7.13
C ALA A 13 -9.91 4.65 6.86
N GLY A 14 -9.92 3.81 7.90
CA GLY A 14 -9.54 2.40 7.78
C GLY A 14 -8.04 2.19 7.58
N HIS A 15 -7.19 3.01 8.23
CA HIS A 15 -5.73 2.86 8.22
C HIS A 15 -5.15 2.89 6.81
N GLN A 16 -5.54 3.92 6.06
CA GLN A 16 -5.13 4.13 4.68
C GLN A 16 -4.49 5.50 4.51
N VAL A 17 -3.59 5.63 3.53
CA VAL A 17 -2.99 6.91 3.15
C VAL A 17 -2.97 7.02 1.63
N SER A 18 -3.70 8.01 1.11
CA SER A 18 -3.76 8.33 -0.32
C SER A 18 -2.59 9.23 -0.72
N PHE A 19 -1.83 8.82 -1.72
CA PHE A 19 -0.83 9.63 -2.37
C PHE A 19 -1.41 10.15 -3.67
N GLN A 20 -1.40 11.47 -3.84
CA GLN A 20 -2.05 12.12 -4.97
C GLN A 20 -1.08 13.04 -5.70
N ILE A 21 -1.23 13.08 -7.03
CA ILE A 21 -0.55 14.04 -7.91
C ILE A 21 -1.64 14.73 -8.72
N ASP A 22 -1.64 16.07 -8.75
CA ASP A 22 -2.62 16.88 -9.48
C ASP A 22 -4.07 16.52 -9.09
N GLY A 23 -4.29 16.22 -7.81
CA GLY A 23 -5.58 15.84 -7.24
C GLY A 23 -6.05 14.41 -7.58
N ARG A 24 -5.22 13.60 -8.23
CA ARG A 24 -5.53 12.21 -8.61
C ARG A 24 -4.72 11.24 -7.77
N GLU A 25 -5.36 10.21 -7.22
CA GLU A 25 -4.68 9.14 -6.50
C GLU A 25 -3.77 8.33 -7.44
N VAL A 26 -2.49 8.24 -7.11
CA VAL A 26 -1.49 7.46 -7.84
C VAL A 26 -1.04 6.23 -7.07
N LEU A 27 -1.16 6.26 -5.75
CA LEU A 27 -0.74 5.20 -4.87
C LEU A 27 -1.56 5.28 -3.58
N ARG A 28 -1.87 4.14 -2.98
CA ARG A 28 -2.47 4.12 -1.63
C ARG A 28 -1.80 3.09 -0.75
N TRP A 29 -1.36 3.52 0.42
CA TRP A 29 -0.86 2.66 1.47
C TRP A 29 -2.01 2.13 2.32
N HIS A 30 -1.98 0.82 2.62
CA HIS A 30 -2.91 0.16 3.53
C HIS A 30 -2.12 -0.48 4.66
N GLU A 31 -2.31 -0.02 5.89
CA GLU A 31 -1.71 -0.62 7.10
C GLU A 31 -2.75 -1.24 8.05
N GLY A 32 -4.02 -1.30 7.60
CA GLY A 32 -5.11 -1.94 8.32
C GLY A 32 -4.82 -3.40 8.68
N ARG A 33 -5.51 -3.88 9.73
CA ARG A 33 -5.31 -5.22 10.28
C ARG A 33 -6.04 -6.33 9.52
N ASP A 34 -6.83 -5.97 8.51
CA ASP A 34 -7.58 -6.90 7.66
C ASP A 34 -6.65 -7.82 6.84
N TYR A 35 -5.39 -7.41 6.68
CA TYR A 35 -4.37 -8.17 5.98
C TYR A 35 -3.17 -8.48 6.90
N PRO A 36 -2.43 -9.58 6.67
CA PRO A 36 -1.31 -9.97 7.53
C PRO A 36 -0.12 -9.02 7.42
N ARG A 37 -0.11 -8.12 6.44
CA ARG A 37 0.95 -7.14 6.22
C ARG A 37 0.44 -5.93 5.43
N PRO A 38 1.12 -4.78 5.54
CA PRO A 38 0.79 -3.64 4.72
C PRO A 38 1.07 -3.89 3.23
N TYR A 39 0.36 -3.15 2.39
CA TYR A 39 0.53 -3.19 0.94
C TYR A 39 0.11 -1.87 0.32
N PHE A 40 0.51 -1.69 -0.94
CA PHE A 40 0.10 -0.59 -1.77
C PHE A 40 -0.93 -1.03 -2.80
N TYR A 41 -2.10 -0.41 -2.82
CA TYR A 41 -3.09 -0.60 -3.88
C TYR A 41 -4.16 0.51 -3.85
N PRO A 42 -4.53 1.12 -4.99
CA PRO A 42 -3.99 0.86 -6.33
C PRO A 42 -2.58 1.43 -6.51
N VAL A 43 -1.89 0.97 -7.56
CA VAL A 43 -0.70 1.62 -8.12
C VAL A 43 -1.11 2.11 -9.50
N VAL A 44 -1.37 3.40 -9.67
CA VAL A 44 -1.98 3.97 -10.88
C VAL A 44 -0.92 4.64 -11.73
N GLY A 45 -0.79 4.21 -12.99
CA GLY A 45 0.13 4.81 -13.96
C GLY A 45 -0.43 6.08 -14.61
N PRO A 46 0.37 6.79 -15.43
CA PRO A 46 -0.04 8.03 -16.09
C PRO A 46 -1.27 7.91 -17.01
N SER A 47 -1.60 6.69 -17.48
CA SER A 47 -2.82 6.43 -18.25
C SER A 47 -4.11 6.46 -17.41
N GLY A 48 -3.99 6.57 -16.08
CA GLY A 48 -5.10 6.44 -15.14
C GLY A 48 -5.51 4.98 -14.88
N GLN A 49 -4.78 4.00 -15.40
CA GLN A 49 -5.02 2.58 -15.17
C GLN A 49 -4.16 2.05 -14.02
N SER A 50 -4.72 1.11 -13.25
CA SER A 50 -3.96 0.38 -12.24
C SER A 50 -2.94 -0.53 -12.93
N LEU A 51 -1.68 -0.41 -12.54
CA LEU A 51 -0.55 -1.24 -12.99
C LEU A 51 -0.53 -2.59 -12.27
N THR A 52 -1.20 -2.68 -11.13
CA THR A 52 -1.28 -3.87 -10.29
C THR A 52 -2.73 -4.25 -10.03
N ARG A 53 -2.95 -5.41 -9.41
CA ARG A 53 -4.27 -5.90 -9.01
C ARG A 53 -4.21 -6.57 -7.64
N MET A 54 -5.38 -6.74 -7.02
CA MET A 54 -5.54 -7.57 -5.83
C MET A 54 -5.84 -9.02 -6.22
N GLY A 55 -5.02 -9.95 -5.74
CA GLY A 55 -5.16 -11.38 -5.98
C GLY A 55 -4.78 -11.84 -7.40
N HIS A 56 -4.88 -13.15 -7.62
CA HIS A 56 -4.64 -13.77 -8.91
C HIS A 56 -5.79 -14.75 -9.24
N PRO A 57 -6.73 -14.39 -10.13
CA PRO A 57 -7.78 -15.31 -10.56
C PRO A 57 -7.19 -16.61 -11.12
N GLY A 58 -7.67 -17.76 -10.64
CA GLY A 58 -7.20 -19.07 -11.10
C GLY A 58 -6.00 -19.65 -10.34
N ALA A 59 -5.48 -18.97 -9.31
CA ALA A 59 -4.40 -19.49 -8.46
C ALA A 59 -4.77 -19.41 -6.96
N PRO A 60 -5.58 -20.35 -6.44
CA PRO A 60 -6.09 -20.31 -5.06
C PRO A 60 -5.00 -20.32 -3.98
N ASN A 61 -3.82 -20.86 -4.29
CA ASN A 61 -2.66 -20.92 -3.40
C ASN A 61 -1.77 -19.67 -3.45
N HIS A 62 -2.18 -18.63 -4.19
CA HIS A 62 -1.45 -17.37 -4.36
C HIS A 62 -2.31 -16.16 -3.93
N ASP A 63 -3.20 -16.36 -2.97
CA ASP A 63 -4.06 -15.34 -2.37
C ASP A 63 -3.26 -14.19 -1.71
N HIS A 64 -2.02 -14.45 -1.31
CA HIS A 64 -1.08 -13.46 -0.79
C HIS A 64 -0.60 -12.44 -1.85
N HIS A 65 -0.93 -12.58 -3.13
CA HIS A 65 -0.56 -11.57 -4.15
C HIS A 65 -1.43 -10.30 -4.03
N GLN A 66 -1.07 -9.42 -3.11
CA GLN A 66 -1.79 -8.17 -2.80
C GLN A 66 -1.08 -6.96 -3.39
N SER A 67 -1.12 -6.83 -4.73
CA SER A 67 -0.47 -5.71 -5.42
C SER A 67 1.03 -5.61 -5.06
N LEU A 68 1.52 -4.43 -4.66
CA LEU A 68 2.89 -4.18 -4.24
C LEU A 68 2.99 -4.27 -2.71
N TRP A 69 3.85 -5.15 -2.22
CA TRP A 69 4.15 -5.37 -0.82
C TRP A 69 5.53 -6.00 -0.70
N PHE A 70 6.08 -6.05 0.51
CA PHE A 70 7.35 -6.71 0.76
C PHE A 70 7.28 -7.54 2.04
N ALA A 71 7.93 -8.70 2.03
CA ALA A 71 8.15 -9.54 3.19
C ALA A 71 9.32 -10.49 2.93
N HIS A 72 9.80 -11.13 3.98
CA HIS A 72 10.67 -12.30 3.85
C HIS A 72 9.81 -13.57 3.77
N ASN A 73 10.30 -14.61 3.10
CA ASN A 73 9.64 -15.92 3.16
C ASN A 73 9.69 -16.46 4.60
N LYS A 74 10.87 -16.86 5.07
CA LYS A 74 11.04 -17.37 6.44
C LYS A 74 12.07 -16.57 7.23
N VAL A 75 11.71 -16.21 8.46
CA VAL A 75 12.62 -15.70 9.48
C VAL A 75 12.53 -16.62 10.68
N LEU A 76 13.63 -17.29 11.04
CA LEU A 76 13.66 -18.30 12.11
C LEU A 76 12.57 -19.39 11.97
N GLY A 77 12.25 -19.76 10.73
CA GLY A 77 11.22 -20.77 10.42
C GLY A 77 9.78 -20.24 10.36
N ILE A 78 9.53 -18.99 10.74
CA ILE A 78 8.21 -18.35 10.67
C ILE A 78 7.99 -17.78 9.27
N ASP A 79 6.87 -18.14 8.63
CA ASP A 79 6.51 -17.71 7.28
C ASP A 79 5.79 -16.35 7.30
N PHE A 80 6.34 -15.32 6.65
CA PHE A 80 5.73 -13.98 6.49
C PHE A 80 5.26 -13.69 5.06
N TRP A 81 5.39 -14.67 4.15
CA TRP A 81 5.03 -14.56 2.75
C TRP A 81 3.61 -15.05 2.48
N GLY A 82 3.25 -16.22 3.04
CA GLY A 82 1.90 -16.76 2.98
C GLY A 82 0.95 -16.11 3.98
N ASN A 83 -0.36 -16.28 3.74
CA ASN A 83 -1.41 -15.76 4.64
C ASN A 83 -1.80 -16.74 5.75
N THR A 84 -1.28 -17.98 5.74
CA THR A 84 -1.78 -19.09 6.58
C THR A 84 -1.00 -19.32 7.87
N SER A 85 0.16 -18.69 8.05
CA SER A 85 1.04 -18.91 9.20
C SER A 85 0.57 -18.20 10.48
N GLY A 86 -0.32 -17.21 10.37
CA GLY A 86 -0.67 -16.29 11.45
C GLY A 86 0.39 -15.23 11.76
N ALA A 87 1.53 -15.25 11.07
CA ALA A 87 2.55 -14.22 11.19
C ALA A 87 2.04 -12.89 10.62
N VAL A 88 2.46 -11.78 11.23
CA VAL A 88 2.06 -10.46 10.80
C VAL A 88 3.24 -9.51 10.69
N ILE A 89 3.17 -8.62 9.69
CA ILE A 89 4.00 -7.42 9.60
C ILE A 89 3.07 -6.24 9.89
N ARG A 90 3.53 -5.31 10.72
CA ARG A 90 2.75 -4.13 11.09
C ARG A 90 3.63 -2.92 11.01
N GLN A 91 3.09 -1.87 10.40
CA GLN A 91 3.63 -0.54 10.62
C GLN A 91 3.37 -0.17 12.08
N GLN A 92 4.40 0.35 12.76
CA GLN A 92 4.30 0.73 14.17
C GLN A 92 4.05 2.22 14.34
N GLU A 93 4.70 3.03 13.52
CA GLU A 93 4.62 4.49 13.60
C GLU A 93 4.80 5.13 12.22
N TRP A 94 4.26 6.34 12.10
CA TRP A 94 4.65 7.30 11.08
C TRP A 94 5.50 8.37 11.73
N LEU A 95 6.66 8.65 11.14
CA LEU A 95 7.50 9.76 11.60
C LEU A 95 6.92 11.10 11.13
N ALA A 96 6.48 11.17 9.87
CA ALA A 96 5.81 12.33 9.28
C ALA A 96 5.08 11.94 8.00
N TYR A 97 4.11 12.77 7.60
CA TYR A 97 3.68 12.90 6.21
C TYR A 97 4.23 14.21 5.67
N GLU A 98 5.01 14.14 4.61
CA GLU A 98 5.65 15.30 3.99
C GLU A 98 5.16 15.41 2.55
N ASP A 99 4.36 16.44 2.27
CA ASP A 99 3.91 16.75 0.92
C ASP A 99 4.29 18.19 0.54
N ALA A 100 4.78 18.36 -0.69
CA ALA A 100 5.07 19.67 -1.29
C ALA A 100 5.28 19.52 -2.79
N ASP A 101 5.28 20.64 -3.51
CA ASP A 101 5.51 20.68 -4.97
C ASP A 101 6.94 20.31 -5.37
N ASN A 102 7.88 20.41 -4.43
CA ASN A 102 9.32 20.28 -4.62
C ASN A 102 9.89 18.92 -4.17
N PHE A 103 9.04 17.97 -3.79
CA PHE A 103 9.42 16.59 -3.45
C PHE A 103 8.94 15.55 -4.48
N CYS A 104 8.50 16.01 -5.64
CA CYS A 104 8.24 15.23 -6.85
C CYS A 104 9.13 15.72 -8.01
#